data_AF-A0A1A8XMZ2-F1
#
_entry.id   AF-A0A1A8XMZ2-F1
#
_cell.length_a   1.000
_cell.length_b   1.000
_cell.length_c   1.000
_cell.angle_alpha   90.00
_cell.angle_beta   90.00
_cell.angle_gamma   90.00
#
_symmetry.space_group_name_H-M   'P 1'
#
loop_
_entity.id
_entity.type
_entity.pdbx_description
1 polymer ?
#
loop_
_entity_poly.entity_id
_entity_poly.type
_entity_poly.pdbx_seq_one_letter_code
_entity_poly.pdbx_strand_id
1 'polypeptide(L)'
;MKPNEILNSERQRLEAQHDGRENWRLWGPYLAERAWGTVREDYSEGGSAWDYLDHDQARSRAYRWNEDGMGGICDDKQRLCFALALWNGEDPILKERAFGLTGNQGNHGEDVKEHYFYLDATPSHSYLRYLYKYPQAAYPYARLVAENGRRSRQDPPFSLLDTGVFDDQRYWDVEVLYAKASPEEIHIRIIASNRGPQAAKLHVLPTLWFRNTWSWGAGVDEWGAPKAVRKPLLAAAPAPSGAQWAVRADDETLGAYFLYGRQQAEPLYTENESNAERLWNRANATPYVKDAFHRYVVDGDLAAVNPARTGTRFAARHVLTATAGQTVTIELTLARCERQTPFAQQEAVFVQREAEATIFYENLQPHCSSEDGRILRQSLAGMIWSKQFFHFDVARWQDGDQLPPPAKRKLGRNRTWRHMKAADIISMPDKWEYPWFAAWDLAFHCAALALVDVDFAKGQIELLLKRTTTRTWRSSATSSSWPSPTRSPVTARRV
;
A
#
# COMPACT_ATOMS: atom_id res chain seq x y z
N MET A 1 18.93 -19.71 31.27
CA MET A 1 18.41 -18.33 31.27
C MET A 1 19.52 -17.42 31.75
N LYS A 2 20.02 -16.49 30.93
CA LYS A 2 20.85 -15.41 31.46
C LYS A 2 19.95 -14.49 32.30
N PRO A 3 20.41 -13.97 33.45
CA PRO A 3 19.58 -13.18 34.37
C PRO A 3 19.25 -11.82 33.76
N ASN A 4 17.97 -11.41 33.86
CA ASN A 4 17.43 -10.05 33.69
C ASN A 4 18.14 -9.15 32.66
N GLU A 5 18.04 -9.48 31.37
CA GLU A 5 18.18 -8.44 30.34
C GLU A 5 16.91 -7.57 30.40
N ILE A 6 17.06 -6.31 30.79
CA ILE A 6 15.96 -5.35 30.70
C ILE A 6 15.64 -5.21 29.21
N LEU A 7 14.53 -5.81 28.78
CA LEU A 7 14.08 -5.73 27.41
C LEU A 7 13.72 -4.28 27.08
N ASN A 8 14.24 -3.78 25.96
CA ASN A 8 13.81 -2.48 25.44
C ASN A 8 12.30 -2.51 25.08
N SER A 9 11.68 -1.34 25.01
CA SER A 9 10.24 -1.20 24.81
C SER A 9 9.73 -1.89 23.55
N GLU A 10 10.51 -1.92 22.47
CA GLU A 10 10.10 -2.60 21.24
C GLU A 10 10.08 -4.13 21.41
N ARG A 11 11.07 -4.71 22.10
CA ARG A 11 11.04 -6.14 22.45
C ARG A 11 9.86 -6.48 23.37
N GLN A 12 9.54 -5.62 24.33
CA GLN A 12 8.37 -5.81 25.20
C GLN A 12 7.05 -5.86 24.40
N ARG A 13 6.91 -5.06 23.32
CA ARG A 13 5.74 -5.13 22.42
C ARG A 13 5.68 -6.43 21.65
N LEU A 14 6.83 -6.90 21.16
CA LEU A 14 6.90 -8.18 20.46
C LEU A 14 6.49 -9.34 21.37
N GLU A 15 6.91 -9.33 22.63
CA GLU A 15 6.47 -10.31 23.63
C GLU A 15 4.99 -10.16 23.98
N ALA A 16 4.49 -8.93 24.17
CA ALA A 16 3.07 -8.70 24.40
C ALA A 16 2.19 -9.20 23.25
N GLN A 17 2.71 -9.11 22.03
CA GLN A 17 2.08 -9.66 20.84
C GLN A 17 2.16 -11.18 20.76
N HIS A 18 3.31 -11.77 21.09
CA HIS A 18 3.50 -13.22 21.15
C HIS A 18 2.52 -13.85 22.14
N ASP A 19 2.39 -13.26 23.33
CA ASP A 19 1.51 -13.72 24.40
C ASP A 19 0.02 -13.44 24.14
N GLY A 20 -0.31 -12.69 23.08
CA GLY A 20 -1.67 -12.25 22.78
C GLY A 20 -2.24 -11.21 23.76
N ARG A 21 -1.38 -10.53 24.54
CA ARG A 21 -1.78 -9.46 25.46
C ARG A 21 -2.16 -8.18 24.72
N GLU A 22 -1.49 -7.89 23.61
CA GLU A 22 -1.74 -6.72 22.76
C GLU A 22 -1.59 -7.09 21.27
N ASN A 23 -2.37 -6.47 20.38
CA ASN A 23 -2.31 -6.76 18.93
C ASN A 23 -1.59 -5.66 18.14
N TRP A 24 -0.28 -5.47 18.36
CA TRP A 24 0.49 -4.43 17.65
C TRP A 24 0.48 -4.58 16.12
N ARG A 25 0.32 -5.80 15.60
CA ARG A 25 0.17 -6.14 14.18
C ARG A 25 -1.19 -5.73 13.60
N LEU A 26 -2.15 -5.30 14.41
CA LEU A 26 -3.48 -4.89 13.95
C LEU A 26 -3.38 -3.87 12.81
N TRP A 27 -2.51 -2.87 12.95
CA TRP A 27 -2.23 -1.91 11.89
C TRP A 27 -0.80 -2.04 11.41
N GLY A 28 -0.56 -1.91 10.12
CA GLY A 28 0.79 -1.92 9.58
C GLY A 28 0.83 -1.51 8.11
N PRO A 29 2.03 -1.47 7.51
CA PRO A 29 2.24 -1.00 6.15
C PRO A 29 1.81 -2.04 5.09
N TYR A 30 0.64 -2.67 5.27
CA TYR A 30 0.24 -3.85 4.50
C TYR A 30 -0.44 -3.55 3.15
N LEU A 31 -0.64 -2.27 2.80
CA LEU A 31 -1.02 -1.87 1.45
C LEU A 31 0.10 -2.18 0.46
N ALA A 32 -0.22 -2.48 -0.79
CA ALA A 32 0.80 -2.56 -1.84
C ALA A 32 1.13 -1.15 -2.38
N GLU A 33 2.30 -0.97 -3.02
CA GLU A 33 2.54 0.22 -3.86
C GLU A 33 1.87 0.07 -5.24
N ARG A 34 1.54 -1.18 -5.64
CA ARG A 34 0.82 -1.52 -6.86
C ARG A 34 -0.12 -2.70 -6.66
N ALA A 35 -1.40 -2.52 -6.97
CA ALA A 35 -2.40 -3.60 -7.07
C ALA A 35 -2.95 -3.79 -8.49
N TRP A 36 -2.63 -2.87 -9.41
CA TRP A 36 -2.96 -2.98 -10.84
C TRP A 36 -1.94 -3.86 -11.60
N GLY A 37 -2.35 -4.35 -12.77
CA GLY A 37 -1.50 -5.18 -13.64
C GLY A 37 -1.19 -6.56 -13.08
N THR A 38 -2.01 -7.10 -12.16
CA THR A 38 -1.71 -8.34 -11.43
C THR A 38 -2.53 -9.53 -11.92
N VAL A 39 -1.97 -10.74 -11.76
CA VAL A 39 -2.65 -12.00 -12.11
C VAL A 39 -3.98 -12.19 -11.36
N ARG A 40 -4.08 -11.71 -10.12
CA ARG A 40 -5.31 -11.82 -9.31
C ARG A 40 -6.42 -10.92 -9.86
N GLU A 41 -6.05 -9.77 -10.42
CA GLU A 41 -6.96 -8.80 -11.02
C GLU A 41 -7.15 -9.03 -12.54
N ASP A 42 -6.58 -10.10 -13.11
CA ASP A 42 -6.76 -10.44 -14.51
C ASP A 42 -8.08 -11.20 -14.72
N TYR A 43 -9.01 -10.57 -15.43
CA TYR A 43 -10.25 -11.21 -15.86
C TYR A 43 -10.36 -11.31 -17.38
N SER A 44 -9.28 -11.04 -18.11
CA SER A 44 -9.22 -11.17 -19.57
C SER A 44 -9.43 -12.60 -20.05
N GLU A 45 -9.79 -12.76 -21.32
CA GLU A 45 -9.90 -14.08 -21.95
C GLU A 45 -8.50 -14.70 -22.22
N GLY A 46 -7.50 -13.86 -22.50
CA GLY A 46 -6.17 -14.27 -22.95
C GLY A 46 -5.12 -14.42 -21.85
N GLY A 47 -5.39 -14.01 -20.61
CA GLY A 47 -4.38 -14.00 -19.54
C GLY A 47 -3.42 -12.80 -19.60
N SER A 48 -3.90 -11.64 -20.08
CA SER A 48 -3.11 -10.40 -20.24
C SER A 48 -3.12 -9.56 -18.97
N ALA A 49 -2.61 -10.11 -17.88
CA ALA A 49 -2.68 -9.49 -16.55
C ALA A 49 -2.20 -8.02 -16.52
N TRP A 50 -1.12 -7.72 -17.23
CA TRP A 50 -0.53 -6.39 -17.31
C TRP A 50 -1.39 -5.35 -18.02
N ASP A 51 -2.24 -5.77 -18.97
CA ASP A 51 -3.00 -4.86 -19.82
C ASP A 51 -4.49 -4.82 -19.46
N TYR A 52 -4.98 -5.83 -18.71
CA TYR A 52 -6.41 -5.95 -18.41
C TYR A 52 -6.90 -4.93 -17.37
N LEU A 53 -6.14 -4.73 -16.30
CA LEU A 53 -6.38 -3.70 -15.29
C LEU A 53 -5.10 -2.86 -15.20
N ASP A 54 -4.95 -1.91 -16.10
CA ASP A 54 -3.79 -1.03 -16.16
C ASP A 54 -3.83 0.10 -15.11
N HIS A 55 -2.75 0.87 -15.06
CA HIS A 55 -2.63 2.03 -14.17
C HIS A 55 -3.71 3.11 -14.40
N ASP A 56 -4.19 3.28 -15.64
CA ASP A 56 -5.24 4.27 -15.92
C ASP A 56 -6.56 3.84 -15.26
N GLN A 57 -6.97 2.60 -15.48
CA GLN A 57 -8.19 2.03 -14.90
C GLN A 57 -8.14 1.98 -13.36
N ALA A 58 -6.96 1.83 -12.77
CA ALA A 58 -6.76 1.68 -11.32
C ALA A 58 -7.43 2.79 -10.48
N ARG A 59 -7.50 4.03 -10.99
CA ARG A 59 -8.14 5.16 -10.27
C ARG A 59 -9.67 5.06 -10.26
N SER A 60 -10.23 4.38 -11.25
CA SER A 60 -11.67 4.30 -11.48
C SER A 60 -12.25 2.94 -11.16
N ARG A 61 -11.43 1.90 -11.02
CA ARG A 61 -11.85 0.51 -10.81
C ARG A 61 -11.55 0.05 -9.39
N ALA A 62 -12.56 -0.40 -8.65
CA ALA A 62 -12.37 -1.00 -7.34
C ALA A 62 -11.63 -2.33 -7.49
N TYR A 63 -10.67 -2.58 -6.60
CA TYR A 63 -9.92 -3.83 -6.57
C TYR A 63 -10.74 -4.93 -5.88
N ARG A 64 -10.57 -6.17 -6.34
CA ARG A 64 -11.27 -7.31 -5.77
C ARG A 64 -10.49 -7.90 -4.60
N TRP A 65 -9.19 -8.06 -4.76
CA TRP A 65 -8.40 -8.95 -3.92
C TRP A 65 -7.65 -8.20 -2.82
N ASN A 66 -7.03 -7.07 -3.15
CA ASN A 66 -6.29 -6.22 -2.23
C ASN A 66 -6.52 -4.72 -2.53
N GLU A 67 -5.74 -3.83 -1.93
CA GLU A 67 -5.71 -2.38 -2.18
C GLU A 67 -4.25 -1.91 -2.31
N ASP A 68 -4.06 -0.80 -3.01
CA ASP A 68 -2.79 -0.07 -3.09
C ASP A 68 -2.90 1.36 -2.54
N GLY A 69 -1.77 1.94 -2.15
CA GLY A 69 -1.69 3.32 -1.70
C GLY A 69 -0.30 3.72 -1.21
N MET A 70 0.19 4.87 -1.66
CA MET A 70 1.56 5.33 -1.39
C MET A 70 1.80 5.59 0.11
N GLY A 71 2.84 4.97 0.67
CA GLY A 71 3.22 5.16 2.06
C GLY A 71 2.11 4.82 3.06
N GLY A 72 1.16 3.97 2.63
CA GLY A 72 -0.07 3.71 3.35
C GLY A 72 0.02 2.60 4.40
N ILE A 73 -0.96 2.60 5.29
CA ILE A 73 -1.21 1.56 6.29
C ILE A 73 -2.64 1.02 6.14
N CYS A 74 -2.88 -0.21 6.62
CA CYS A 74 -4.22 -0.73 6.79
C CYS A 74 -4.29 -1.66 8.01
N ASP A 75 -5.50 -2.06 8.39
CA ASP A 75 -5.65 -3.14 9.36
C ASP A 75 -5.14 -4.48 8.79
N ASP A 76 -4.95 -5.47 9.64
CA ASP A 76 -4.36 -6.78 9.32
C ASP A 76 -5.21 -7.64 8.37
N LYS A 77 -6.46 -7.22 8.12
CA LYS A 77 -7.37 -7.80 7.12
C LYS A 77 -7.67 -6.86 5.95
N GLN A 78 -6.96 -5.73 5.88
CA GLN A 78 -7.10 -4.69 4.85
C GLN A 78 -8.58 -4.32 4.62
N ARG A 79 -9.32 -4.11 5.70
CA ARG A 79 -10.70 -3.63 5.68
C ARG A 79 -10.73 -2.12 5.58
N LEU A 80 -9.99 -1.44 6.46
CA LEU A 80 -9.83 0.02 6.50
C LEU A 80 -8.40 0.38 6.15
N CYS A 81 -8.25 1.24 5.15
CA CYS A 81 -6.98 1.62 4.55
C CYS A 81 -6.78 3.13 4.68
N PHE A 82 -5.54 3.54 4.90
CA PHE A 82 -5.13 4.95 4.93
C PHE A 82 -3.87 5.14 4.07
N ALA A 83 -3.84 6.16 3.22
CA ALA A 83 -2.69 6.50 2.40
C ALA A 83 -2.74 7.96 1.92
N LEU A 84 -1.67 8.40 1.27
CA LEU A 84 -1.61 9.71 0.63
C LEU A 84 -2.19 9.70 -0.79
N ALA A 85 -2.84 10.81 -1.12
CA ALA A 85 -3.03 11.25 -2.49
C ALA A 85 -2.50 12.69 -2.66
N LEU A 86 -1.84 12.98 -3.78
CA LEU A 86 -1.15 14.24 -4.03
C LEU A 86 -1.51 14.82 -5.41
N TRP A 87 -1.55 16.14 -5.52
CA TRP A 87 -1.62 16.82 -6.81
C TRP A 87 -0.86 18.15 -6.76
N ASN A 88 0.09 18.34 -7.67
CA ASN A 88 0.94 19.53 -7.71
C ASN A 88 0.28 20.73 -8.45
N GLY A 89 -0.93 20.54 -8.99
CA GLY A 89 -1.64 21.55 -9.80
C GLY A 89 -1.43 21.39 -11.31
N GLU A 90 -0.46 20.58 -11.73
CA GLU A 90 -0.03 20.41 -13.12
C GLU A 90 -0.21 18.97 -13.62
N ASP A 91 -0.18 18.00 -12.71
CA ASP A 91 -0.23 16.57 -13.04
C ASP A 91 -1.60 16.21 -13.67
N PRO A 92 -1.66 15.46 -14.78
CA PRO A 92 -2.93 15.08 -15.40
C PRO A 92 -3.75 14.10 -14.56
N ILE A 93 -3.18 13.57 -13.48
CA ILE A 93 -3.86 12.67 -12.56
C ILE A 93 -3.55 13.01 -11.11
N LEU A 94 -4.52 12.74 -10.24
CA LEU A 94 -4.30 12.63 -8.80
C LEU A 94 -3.33 11.47 -8.52
N LYS A 95 -2.18 11.76 -7.91
CA LYS A 95 -1.16 10.77 -7.58
C LYS A 95 -1.56 10.04 -6.29
N GLU A 96 -2.26 8.92 -6.43
CA GLU A 96 -2.72 8.07 -5.32
C GLU A 96 -1.86 6.81 -5.13
N ARG A 97 -1.12 6.43 -6.17
CA ARG A 97 -0.37 5.19 -6.28
C ARG A 97 0.86 5.40 -7.15
N ALA A 98 1.87 4.56 -6.96
CA ALA A 98 3.10 4.62 -7.71
C ALA A 98 2.88 4.20 -9.17
N PHE A 99 3.39 5.03 -10.09
CA PHE A 99 3.42 4.73 -11.51
C PHE A 99 4.65 3.90 -11.89
N GLY A 100 4.52 3.10 -12.94
CA GLY A 100 5.64 2.43 -13.56
C GLY A 100 5.22 1.71 -14.83
N LEU A 101 6.18 1.00 -15.42
CA LEU A 101 6.01 0.30 -16.68
C LEU A 101 5.65 -1.16 -16.43
N THR A 102 4.73 -1.70 -17.23
CA THR A 102 4.50 -3.14 -17.29
C THR A 102 5.65 -3.85 -17.99
N GLY A 103 5.70 -5.18 -17.89
CA GLY A 103 6.71 -5.99 -18.58
C GLY A 103 6.71 -5.82 -20.11
N ASN A 104 5.60 -5.38 -20.69
CA ASN A 104 5.48 -5.09 -22.13
C ASN A 104 5.94 -3.67 -22.49
N GLN A 105 6.03 -2.76 -21.51
CA GLN A 105 6.37 -1.36 -21.71
C GLN A 105 7.83 -1.05 -21.37
N GLY A 106 8.40 -1.71 -20.37
CA GLY A 106 9.80 -1.53 -19.99
C GLY A 106 10.75 -2.38 -20.85
N ASN A 107 11.87 -1.80 -21.23
CA ASN A 107 12.89 -2.53 -21.99
C ASN A 107 13.57 -3.63 -21.15
N HIS A 108 13.58 -3.50 -19.81
CA HIS A 108 14.09 -4.50 -18.86
C HIS A 108 12.99 -5.20 -18.03
N GLY A 109 11.73 -5.10 -18.44
CA GLY A 109 10.60 -5.70 -17.72
C GLY A 109 9.79 -4.66 -16.94
N GLU A 110 9.22 -5.08 -15.82
CA GLU A 110 8.45 -4.17 -14.94
C GLU A 110 9.41 -3.18 -14.26
N ASP A 111 9.02 -1.91 -14.20
CA ASP A 111 9.94 -0.85 -13.78
C ASP A 111 9.17 0.31 -13.13
N VAL A 112 9.30 0.44 -11.81
CA VAL A 112 8.70 1.54 -11.05
C VAL A 112 9.38 2.85 -11.44
N LYS A 113 8.60 3.87 -11.79
CA LYS A 113 9.13 5.17 -12.21
C LYS A 113 9.08 6.22 -11.12
N GLU A 114 8.92 5.80 -9.87
CA GLU A 114 8.82 6.69 -8.71
C GLU A 114 10.07 6.69 -7.85
N HIS A 115 10.28 7.78 -7.12
CA HIS A 115 11.30 7.86 -6.07
C HIS A 115 10.65 7.96 -4.70
N TYR A 116 10.58 6.82 -4.01
CA TYR A 116 10.17 6.73 -2.62
C TYR A 116 11.17 5.92 -1.80
N PHE A 117 11.18 6.16 -0.50
CA PHE A 117 12.14 5.59 0.43
C PHE A 117 11.46 5.18 1.72
N TYR A 118 11.72 3.95 2.15
CA TYR A 118 11.41 3.48 3.50
C TYR A 118 12.55 3.95 4.41
N LEU A 119 12.30 5.03 5.15
CA LEU A 119 13.34 5.66 5.96
C LEU A 119 13.49 4.97 7.32
N ASP A 120 12.38 4.48 7.88
CA ASP A 120 12.40 3.84 9.18
C ASP A 120 11.16 2.95 9.40
N ALA A 121 11.33 1.94 10.25
CA ALA A 121 10.23 1.11 10.74
C ALA A 121 10.66 0.29 11.97
N THR A 122 9.74 0.04 12.88
CA THR A 122 9.91 -0.97 13.94
C THR A 122 9.06 -2.23 13.66
N PRO A 123 9.46 -3.43 14.12
CA PRO A 123 8.77 -4.67 13.79
C PRO A 123 7.32 -4.77 14.30
N SER A 124 6.98 -4.08 15.39
CA SER A 124 5.60 -3.91 15.88
C SER A 124 4.81 -2.84 15.11
N HIS A 125 5.47 -2.17 14.15
CA HIS A 125 4.97 -1.02 13.42
C HIS A 125 4.57 0.14 14.36
N SER A 126 5.21 0.22 15.53
CA SER A 126 5.00 1.28 16.52
C SER A 126 5.54 2.64 16.04
N TYR A 127 6.53 2.60 15.14
CA TYR A 127 7.06 3.74 14.41
C TYR A 127 7.28 3.35 12.95
N LEU A 128 6.87 4.20 12.02
CA LEU A 128 7.09 4.05 10.58
C LEU A 128 7.39 5.41 9.96
N ARG A 129 8.34 5.47 9.02
CA ARG A 129 8.69 6.69 8.28
C ARG A 129 8.91 6.39 6.80
N TYR A 130 8.15 7.07 5.95
CA TYR A 130 8.18 6.97 4.49
C TYR A 130 8.45 8.35 3.89
N LEU A 131 9.18 8.40 2.77
CA LEU A 131 9.42 9.60 1.99
C LEU A 131 9.06 9.35 0.53
N TYR A 132 8.34 10.27 -0.09
CA TYR A 132 8.12 10.31 -1.54
C TYR A 132 8.59 11.65 -2.11
N LYS A 133 9.28 11.59 -3.26
CA LYS A 133 9.74 12.75 -4.01
C LYS A 133 8.77 13.05 -5.14
N TYR A 134 7.99 14.11 -5.00
CA TYR A 134 6.96 14.47 -5.97
C TYR A 134 7.36 15.72 -6.79
N PRO A 135 7.49 15.63 -8.12
CA PRO A 135 7.87 16.79 -8.92
C PRO A 135 6.89 17.96 -8.83
N GLN A 136 7.39 19.18 -9.00
CA GLN A 136 6.54 20.38 -9.07
C GLN A 136 5.91 20.58 -10.46
N ALA A 137 6.56 20.08 -11.52
CA ALA A 137 6.03 20.07 -12.87
C ALA A 137 5.11 18.86 -13.10
N ALA A 138 4.32 18.90 -14.18
CA ALA A 138 3.53 17.75 -14.62
C ALA A 138 4.40 16.49 -14.77
N TYR A 139 3.92 15.36 -14.26
CA TYR A 139 4.70 14.14 -14.27
C TYR A 139 4.78 13.55 -15.71
N PRO A 140 5.97 13.11 -16.16
CA PRO A 140 6.22 12.80 -17.58
C PRO A 140 5.79 11.37 -18.01
N TYR A 141 4.56 10.94 -17.69
CA TYR A 141 4.06 9.58 -17.95
C TYR A 141 4.28 9.12 -19.40
N ALA A 142 3.82 9.91 -20.37
CA ALA A 142 3.86 9.54 -21.79
C ALA A 142 5.29 9.41 -22.31
N ARG A 143 6.20 10.29 -21.86
CA ARG A 143 7.62 10.26 -22.23
C ARG A 143 8.31 9.01 -21.67
N LEU A 144 8.03 8.65 -20.43
CA LEU A 144 8.56 7.44 -19.80
C LEU A 144 8.16 6.17 -20.57
N VAL A 145 6.89 6.05 -20.95
CA VAL A 145 6.41 4.91 -21.74
C VAL A 145 7.02 4.91 -23.13
N ALA A 146 6.96 6.04 -23.84
CA ALA A 146 7.39 6.13 -25.23
C ALA A 146 8.89 5.88 -25.40
N GLU A 147 9.73 6.43 -24.53
CA GLU A 147 11.19 6.29 -24.63
C GLU A 147 11.63 4.87 -24.28
N ASN A 148 11.11 4.28 -23.20
CA ASN A 148 11.44 2.89 -22.85
C ASN A 148 10.93 1.90 -23.91
N GLY A 149 9.77 2.15 -24.53
CA GLY A 149 9.26 1.33 -25.63
C GLY A 149 10.10 1.37 -26.91
N ARG A 150 10.93 2.41 -27.10
CA ARG A 150 11.87 2.51 -28.24
C ARG A 150 13.20 1.81 -27.98
N ARG A 151 13.54 1.57 -26.72
CA ARG A 151 14.82 1.01 -26.30
C ARG A 151 14.85 -0.50 -26.42
N SER A 152 16.01 -1.02 -26.78
CA SER A 152 16.29 -2.45 -26.77
C SER A 152 16.64 -2.93 -25.36
N ARG A 153 16.76 -4.26 -25.19
CA ARG A 153 17.25 -4.85 -23.94
C ARG A 153 18.72 -4.51 -23.66
N GLN A 154 19.47 -4.08 -24.66
CA GLN A 154 20.88 -3.69 -24.53
C GLN A 154 21.04 -2.25 -24.06
N ASP A 155 20.02 -1.41 -24.24
CA ASP A 155 20.05 -0.02 -23.81
C ASP A 155 19.75 0.09 -22.30
N PRO A 156 20.33 1.08 -21.59
CA PRO A 156 19.97 1.35 -20.21
C PRO A 156 18.49 1.79 -20.11
N PRO A 157 17.80 1.51 -19.00
CA PRO A 157 16.43 1.99 -18.80
C PRO A 157 16.39 3.53 -18.75
N PHE A 158 15.33 4.13 -19.28
CA PHE A 158 15.08 5.57 -19.15
C PHE A 158 14.28 5.82 -17.87
N SER A 159 14.91 6.48 -16.90
CA SER A 159 14.38 6.72 -15.56
C SER A 159 13.65 8.07 -15.46
N LEU A 160 12.98 8.31 -14.32
CA LEU A 160 12.36 9.59 -14.04
C LEU A 160 13.40 10.72 -13.95
N LEU A 161 14.61 10.46 -13.46
CA LEU A 161 15.69 11.45 -13.40
C LEU A 161 16.10 11.94 -14.79
N ASP A 162 16.15 11.05 -15.78
CA ASP A 162 16.55 11.39 -17.16
C ASP A 162 15.57 12.32 -17.87
N THR A 163 14.39 12.53 -17.29
CA THR A 163 13.39 13.45 -17.82
C THR A 163 13.70 14.92 -17.55
N GLY A 164 14.56 15.20 -16.55
CA GLY A 164 14.83 16.55 -16.05
C GLY A 164 13.75 17.11 -15.11
N VAL A 165 12.74 16.32 -14.74
CA VAL A 165 11.62 16.80 -13.90
C VAL A 165 12.05 17.20 -12.48
N PHE A 166 13.23 16.76 -12.05
CA PHE A 166 13.84 17.10 -10.75
C PHE A 166 14.93 18.17 -10.85
N ASP A 167 15.20 18.70 -12.04
CA ASP A 167 16.22 19.73 -12.25
C ASP A 167 15.92 20.98 -11.38
N ASP A 168 16.98 21.68 -10.98
CA ASP A 168 16.92 22.81 -10.05
C ASP A 168 16.23 22.49 -8.70
N GLN A 169 16.21 21.22 -8.28
CA GLN A 169 15.53 20.76 -7.06
C GLN A 169 14.02 21.04 -7.06
N ARG A 170 13.37 21.10 -8.24
CA ARG A 170 11.93 21.42 -8.39
C ARG A 170 11.01 20.26 -8.02
N TYR A 171 11.03 19.89 -6.76
CA TYR A 171 10.19 18.84 -6.20
C TYR A 171 9.80 19.11 -4.75
N TRP A 172 8.84 18.33 -4.30
CA TRP A 172 8.42 18.21 -2.91
C TRP A 172 9.03 16.96 -2.30
N ASP A 173 9.65 17.09 -1.13
CA ASP A 173 9.76 15.95 -0.23
C ASP A 173 8.46 15.85 0.55
N VAL A 174 7.77 14.72 0.42
CA VAL A 174 6.54 14.42 1.17
C VAL A 174 6.81 13.23 2.07
N GLU A 175 6.95 13.49 3.36
CA GLU A 175 7.15 12.45 4.38
C GLU A 175 5.85 12.08 5.06
N VAL A 176 5.68 10.80 5.38
CA VAL A 176 4.61 10.29 6.23
C VAL A 176 5.23 9.55 7.39
N LEU A 177 4.87 9.97 8.60
CA LEU A 177 5.27 9.35 9.83
C LEU A 177 4.04 8.80 10.54
N TYR A 178 4.17 7.59 11.06
CA TYR A 178 3.19 6.94 11.91
C TYR A 178 3.83 6.64 13.25
N ALA A 179 3.18 7.04 14.35
CA ALA A 179 3.59 6.72 15.70
C ALA A 179 2.38 6.21 16.49
N LYS A 180 2.44 4.95 16.91
CA LYS A 180 1.34 4.32 17.65
C LYS A 180 1.42 4.66 19.13
N ALA A 181 0.36 5.22 19.70
CA ALA A 181 0.19 5.32 21.15
C ALA A 181 -0.15 3.93 21.74
N SER A 182 -0.97 3.16 21.02
CA SER A 182 -1.38 1.80 21.34
C SER A 182 -1.65 1.02 20.03
N PRO A 183 -1.97 -0.29 20.09
CA PRO A 183 -2.41 -1.05 18.91
C PRO A 183 -3.57 -0.42 18.11
N GLU A 184 -4.38 0.41 18.76
CA GLU A 184 -5.65 0.94 18.23
C GLU A 184 -5.67 2.47 18.14
N GLU A 185 -4.55 3.14 18.44
CA GLU A 185 -4.40 4.59 18.34
C GLU A 185 -3.08 4.97 17.68
N ILE A 186 -3.18 5.67 16.56
CA ILE A 186 -2.09 6.00 15.65
C ILE A 186 -2.08 7.51 15.42
N HIS A 187 -0.99 8.16 15.78
CA HIS A 187 -0.71 9.52 15.36
C HIS A 187 0.00 9.51 14.01
N ILE A 188 -0.46 10.38 13.11
CA ILE A 188 0.03 10.50 11.74
C ILE A 188 0.52 11.93 11.55
N ARG A 189 1.70 12.06 10.96
CA ARG A 189 2.29 13.35 10.61
C ARG A 189 2.73 13.31 9.16
N ILE A 190 2.22 14.26 8.37
CA ILE A 190 2.59 14.43 6.97
C ILE A 190 3.37 15.73 6.86
N ILE A 191 4.58 15.66 6.32
CA ILE A 191 5.49 16.79 6.20
C ILE A 191 5.75 17.02 4.72
N ALA A 192 5.37 18.19 4.21
CA ALA A 192 5.62 18.60 2.84
C ALA A 192 6.66 19.73 2.80
N SER A 193 7.84 19.44 2.26
CA SER A 193 8.94 20.40 2.12
C SER A 193 9.13 20.77 0.66
N ASN A 194 8.98 22.05 0.35
CA ASN A 194 9.28 22.59 -0.97
C ASN A 194 10.81 22.69 -1.13
N ARG A 195 11.40 21.84 -1.97
CA ARG A 195 12.85 21.89 -2.27
C ARG A 195 13.20 22.85 -3.39
N GLY A 196 12.19 23.29 -4.15
CA GLY A 196 12.36 24.17 -5.29
C GLY A 196 12.73 25.61 -4.91
N PRO A 197 13.22 26.39 -5.88
CA PRO A 197 13.69 27.76 -5.67
C PRO A 197 12.56 28.80 -5.59
N GLN A 198 11.30 28.39 -5.80
CA GLN A 198 10.14 29.27 -5.91
C GLN A 198 8.99 28.77 -5.03
N ALA A 199 8.05 29.67 -4.71
CA ALA A 199 6.83 29.26 -4.05
C ALA A 199 6.04 28.29 -4.94
N ALA A 200 5.56 27.20 -4.36
CA ALA A 200 4.80 26.17 -5.07
C ALA A 200 3.55 25.79 -4.29
N LYS A 201 2.52 25.35 -5.02
CA LYS A 201 1.28 24.83 -4.46
C LYS A 201 1.35 23.29 -4.43
N LEU A 202 0.78 22.70 -3.38
CA LEU A 202 0.59 21.26 -3.29
C LEU A 202 -0.77 20.95 -2.68
N HIS A 203 -1.53 20.10 -3.36
CA HIS A 203 -2.72 19.50 -2.81
C HIS A 203 -2.32 18.20 -2.11
N VAL A 204 -2.63 18.10 -0.83
CA VAL A 204 -2.40 16.90 -0.02
C VAL A 204 -3.75 16.37 0.44
N LEU A 205 -4.02 15.10 0.14
CA LEU A 205 -5.28 14.42 0.43
C LEU A 205 -4.99 13.14 1.22
N PRO A 206 -4.82 13.21 2.55
CA PRO A 206 -4.83 12.02 3.39
C PRO A 206 -6.19 11.33 3.22
N THR A 207 -6.15 10.10 2.75
CA THR A 207 -7.33 9.37 2.27
C THR A 207 -7.57 8.16 3.15
N LEU A 208 -8.80 7.99 3.63
CA LEU A 208 -9.26 6.86 4.43
C LEU A 208 -10.36 6.14 3.65
N TRP A 209 -10.28 4.82 3.45
CA TRP A 209 -11.29 4.08 2.70
C TRP A 209 -11.44 2.64 3.14
N PHE A 210 -12.62 2.09 2.90
CA PHE A 210 -12.86 0.67 3.04
C PHE A 210 -12.53 -0.07 1.74
N ARG A 211 -11.80 -1.19 1.84
CA ARG A 211 -11.63 -2.11 0.71
C ARG A 211 -12.99 -2.61 0.25
N ASN A 212 -13.26 -2.53 -1.04
CA ASN A 212 -14.54 -2.95 -1.56
C ASN A 212 -14.70 -4.47 -1.45
N THR A 213 -15.48 -4.92 -0.48
CA THR A 213 -15.83 -6.35 -0.30
C THR A 213 -17.30 -6.63 -0.59
N TRP A 214 -18.13 -5.59 -0.66
CA TRP A 214 -19.58 -5.69 -0.81
C TRP A 214 -20.05 -5.83 -2.26
N SER A 215 -19.27 -5.36 -3.24
CA SER A 215 -19.69 -5.37 -4.65
C SER A 215 -19.53 -6.74 -5.33
N TRP A 216 -18.84 -7.69 -4.69
CA TRP A 216 -18.37 -8.91 -5.35
C TRP A 216 -19.22 -10.16 -5.10
N GLY A 217 -20.44 -9.98 -4.56
CA GLY A 217 -21.47 -11.02 -4.55
C GLY A 217 -21.00 -12.34 -3.93
N ALA A 218 -20.80 -12.36 -2.62
CA ALA A 218 -20.95 -13.59 -1.84
C ALA A 218 -21.19 -13.14 -0.42
N GLY A 219 -22.30 -13.54 0.18
CA GLY A 219 -22.54 -13.37 1.61
C GLY A 219 -21.60 -14.27 2.41
N VAL A 220 -20.30 -14.20 2.15
CA VAL A 220 -19.21 -14.91 2.82
C VAL A 220 -18.00 -14.00 2.99
N ASP A 221 -17.23 -14.20 4.06
CA ASP A 221 -16.00 -13.47 4.36
C ASP A 221 -14.77 -13.96 3.55
N GLU A 222 -13.59 -13.43 3.84
CA GLU A 222 -12.32 -13.82 3.18
C GLU A 222 -11.97 -15.31 3.33
N TRP A 223 -12.58 -16.00 4.29
CA TRP A 223 -12.38 -17.42 4.58
C TRP A 223 -13.52 -18.31 4.07
N GLY A 224 -14.54 -17.71 3.46
CA GLY A 224 -15.70 -18.42 2.91
C GLY A 224 -16.80 -18.73 3.93
N ALA A 225 -16.75 -18.14 5.14
CA ALA A 225 -17.80 -18.28 6.14
C ALA A 225 -18.95 -17.32 5.85
N PRO A 226 -20.23 -17.72 6.00
CA PRO A 226 -21.37 -16.84 5.75
C PRO A 226 -21.27 -15.50 6.50
N LYS A 227 -21.36 -14.40 5.78
CA LYS A 227 -21.30 -13.03 6.29
C LYS A 227 -22.41 -12.20 5.64
N ALA A 228 -23.26 -11.57 6.47
CA ALA A 228 -24.17 -10.56 5.96
C ALA A 228 -23.34 -9.45 5.31
N VAL A 229 -23.61 -9.14 4.04
CA VAL A 229 -22.89 -8.07 3.34
C VAL A 229 -23.44 -6.72 3.82
N ARG A 230 -22.98 -6.26 4.99
CA ARG A 230 -23.23 -4.90 5.44
C ARG A 230 -22.13 -4.01 4.88
N LYS A 231 -22.53 -3.05 4.05
CA LYS A 231 -21.62 -2.03 3.54
C LYS A 231 -21.13 -1.16 4.73
N PRO A 232 -19.81 -0.98 4.91
CA PRO A 232 -19.27 -0.13 5.96
C PRO A 232 -19.58 1.35 5.65
N LEU A 233 -19.39 2.22 6.64
CA LEU A 233 -19.76 3.62 6.52
C LEU A 233 -18.63 4.54 7.01
N LEU A 234 -18.27 5.50 6.17
CA LEU A 234 -17.60 6.73 6.55
C LEU A 234 -18.64 7.84 6.63
N ALA A 235 -18.67 8.58 7.74
CA ALA A 235 -19.58 9.71 7.92
C ALA A 235 -18.90 10.83 8.69
N ALA A 236 -19.24 12.07 8.37
CA ALA A 236 -18.82 13.22 9.16
C ALA A 236 -19.20 13.04 10.65
N ALA A 237 -18.28 13.37 11.54
CA ALA A 237 -18.48 13.36 12.98
C ALA A 237 -18.20 14.75 13.58
N PRO A 238 -18.78 15.09 14.75
CA PRO A 238 -18.43 16.32 15.45
C PRO A 238 -16.92 16.38 15.75
N ALA A 239 -16.30 17.53 15.47
CA ALA A 239 -14.90 17.75 15.78
C ALA A 239 -14.74 18.03 17.30
N PRO A 240 -13.96 17.22 18.04
CA PRO A 240 -13.67 17.47 19.44
C PRO A 240 -12.65 18.61 19.62
N SER A 241 -12.32 18.95 20.87
CA SER A 241 -11.34 20.00 21.17
C SER A 241 -9.97 19.70 20.55
N GLY A 242 -9.42 20.69 19.84
CA GLY A 242 -8.14 20.59 19.15
C GLY A 242 -8.21 19.99 17.74
N ALA A 243 -9.36 19.47 17.30
CA ALA A 243 -9.58 19.02 15.93
C ALA A 243 -10.40 20.05 15.13
N GLN A 244 -10.10 20.19 13.84
CA GLN A 244 -10.87 21.04 12.91
C GLN A 244 -11.94 20.24 12.17
N TRP A 245 -11.75 18.93 12.06
CA TRP A 245 -12.70 18.00 11.46
C TRP A 245 -12.50 16.60 12.03
N ALA A 246 -13.55 15.80 11.96
CA ALA A 246 -13.55 14.39 12.33
C ALA A 246 -14.41 13.58 11.36
N VAL A 247 -13.97 12.35 11.07
CA VAL A 247 -14.75 11.35 10.33
C VAL A 247 -14.80 10.06 11.14
N ARG A 248 -16.00 9.49 11.24
CA ARG A 248 -16.24 8.18 11.83
C ARG A 248 -16.26 7.12 10.74
N ALA A 249 -15.55 6.02 10.99
CA ALA A 249 -15.47 4.84 10.15
C ALA A 249 -16.09 3.65 10.91
N ASP A 250 -17.24 3.18 10.46
CA ASP A 250 -17.96 2.05 11.04
C ASP A 250 -17.84 0.81 10.15
N ASP A 251 -17.22 -0.23 10.70
CA ASP A 251 -17.27 -1.59 10.17
C ASP A 251 -17.75 -2.55 11.26
N GLU A 252 -18.55 -3.54 10.87
CA GLU A 252 -19.17 -4.48 11.80
C GLU A 252 -18.15 -5.33 12.57
N THR A 253 -17.03 -5.67 11.93
CA THR A 253 -16.02 -6.57 12.48
C THR A 253 -14.85 -5.84 13.12
N LEU A 254 -14.38 -4.75 12.49
CA LEU A 254 -13.29 -3.91 12.98
C LEU A 254 -13.75 -2.97 14.10
N GLY A 255 -15.05 -2.66 14.14
CA GLY A 255 -15.64 -1.67 15.04
C GLY A 255 -15.54 -0.24 14.51
N ALA A 256 -15.80 0.72 15.40
CA ALA A 256 -15.78 2.14 15.07
C ALA A 256 -14.39 2.76 15.27
N TYR A 257 -13.85 3.33 14.20
CA TYR A 257 -12.65 4.15 14.20
C TYR A 257 -13.00 5.60 13.91
N PHE A 258 -12.16 6.52 14.37
CA PHE A 258 -12.29 7.94 14.11
C PHE A 258 -10.96 8.49 13.62
N LEU A 259 -11.01 9.26 12.54
CA LEU A 259 -9.88 10.04 12.04
C LEU A 259 -10.14 11.52 12.30
N TYR A 260 -9.19 12.16 12.97
CA TYR A 260 -9.22 13.58 13.31
C TYR A 260 -8.13 14.33 12.57
N GLY A 261 -8.39 15.56 12.15
CA GLY A 261 -7.36 16.46 11.63
C GLY A 261 -7.21 17.73 12.45
N ARG A 262 -5.95 18.11 12.72
CA ARG A 262 -5.61 19.29 13.53
C ARG A 262 -5.68 20.58 12.72
N GLN A 263 -5.38 20.52 11.43
CA GLN A 263 -5.45 21.65 10.51
C GLN A 263 -6.76 21.64 9.72
N GLN A 264 -7.21 22.83 9.31
CA GLN A 264 -8.37 22.98 8.45
C GLN A 264 -8.14 22.25 7.11
N ALA A 265 -9.17 21.56 6.64
CA ALA A 265 -9.21 20.89 5.35
C ALA A 265 -10.61 21.00 4.74
N GLU A 266 -10.72 20.68 3.47
CA GLU A 266 -12.01 20.42 2.80
C GLU A 266 -12.33 18.91 2.90
N PRO A 267 -13.33 18.49 3.69
CA PRO A 267 -13.71 17.08 3.83
C PRO A 267 -14.49 16.60 2.60
N LEU A 268 -13.96 15.61 1.88
CA LEU A 268 -14.55 15.03 0.66
C LEU A 268 -14.97 13.58 0.91
N TYR A 269 -16.13 13.19 0.37
CA TYR A 269 -16.71 11.85 0.54
C TYR A 269 -17.15 11.26 -0.79
N THR A 270 -16.96 9.96 -0.96
CA THR A 270 -17.44 9.19 -2.13
C THR A 270 -17.53 7.70 -1.77
N GLU A 271 -17.84 6.86 -2.75
CA GLU A 271 -17.78 5.41 -2.63
C GLU A 271 -16.49 4.84 -3.23
N ASN A 272 -15.93 3.79 -2.63
CA ASN A 272 -14.91 2.96 -3.26
C ASN A 272 -15.56 1.95 -4.24
N GLU A 273 -16.38 2.44 -5.16
CA GLU A 273 -17.09 1.64 -6.17
C GLU A 273 -16.62 1.98 -7.58
N SER A 274 -16.53 0.97 -8.44
CA SER A 274 -16.03 1.18 -9.80
C SER A 274 -16.89 2.17 -10.58
N ASN A 275 -16.25 3.09 -11.31
CA ASN A 275 -16.91 3.96 -12.28
C ASN A 275 -17.23 3.15 -13.54
N ALA A 276 -18.40 2.50 -13.55
CA ALA A 276 -18.88 1.65 -14.63
C ALA A 276 -19.12 2.43 -15.93
N GLU A 277 -19.44 3.72 -15.86
CA GLU A 277 -19.64 4.56 -17.04
C GLU A 277 -18.33 4.72 -17.79
N ARG A 278 -17.26 5.09 -17.08
CA ARG A 278 -15.92 5.22 -17.66
C ARG A 278 -15.36 3.88 -18.14
N LEU A 279 -15.48 2.83 -17.33
CA LEU A 279 -14.79 1.55 -17.57
C LEU A 279 -15.49 0.66 -18.60
N TRP A 280 -16.82 0.66 -18.61
CA TRP A 280 -17.62 -0.32 -19.36
C TRP A 280 -18.80 0.30 -20.11
N ASN A 281 -18.90 1.64 -20.15
CA ASN A 281 -20.02 2.36 -20.77
C ASN A 281 -21.39 1.88 -20.25
N ARG A 282 -21.48 1.68 -18.92
CA ARG A 282 -22.71 1.27 -18.21
C ARG A 282 -23.02 2.28 -17.13
N ALA A 283 -24.31 2.57 -16.91
CA ALA A 283 -24.73 3.49 -15.86
C ALA A 283 -24.18 3.10 -14.48
N ASN A 284 -23.71 4.10 -13.73
CA ASN A 284 -23.29 3.89 -12.35
C ASN A 284 -24.52 3.67 -11.45
N ALA A 285 -24.37 2.84 -10.41
CA ALA A 285 -25.43 2.66 -9.40
C ALA A 285 -25.61 3.91 -8.52
N THR A 286 -24.58 4.74 -8.43
CA THR A 286 -24.50 6.00 -7.68
C THR A 286 -23.59 6.96 -8.46
N PRO A 287 -23.83 8.28 -8.45
CA PRO A 287 -22.93 9.24 -9.08
C PRO A 287 -21.57 9.38 -8.37
N TYR A 288 -21.49 8.93 -7.11
CA TYR A 288 -20.29 9.03 -6.27
C TYR A 288 -19.51 7.72 -6.36
N VAL A 289 -18.48 7.71 -7.19
CA VAL A 289 -17.66 6.51 -7.52
C VAL A 289 -16.19 6.74 -7.19
N LYS A 290 -15.36 5.70 -7.34
CA LYS A 290 -13.96 5.63 -6.85
C LYS A 290 -13.10 6.82 -7.29
N ASP A 291 -13.25 7.28 -8.53
CA ASP A 291 -12.47 8.37 -9.11
C ASP A 291 -13.02 9.78 -8.81
N ALA A 292 -14.02 9.92 -7.93
CA ALA A 292 -14.62 11.20 -7.60
C ALA A 292 -13.61 12.27 -7.16
N PHE A 293 -12.60 11.90 -6.36
CA PHE A 293 -11.59 12.87 -5.91
C PHE A 293 -10.70 13.34 -7.04
N HIS A 294 -10.40 12.48 -8.02
CA HIS A 294 -9.71 12.88 -9.24
C HIS A 294 -10.57 13.87 -10.04
N ARG A 295 -11.83 13.53 -10.31
CA ARG A 295 -12.76 14.41 -11.03
C ARG A 295 -12.98 15.76 -10.34
N TYR A 296 -13.09 15.75 -9.01
CA TYR A 296 -13.28 16.96 -8.22
C TYR A 296 -12.04 17.88 -8.21
N VAL A 297 -10.86 17.30 -7.99
CA VAL A 297 -9.63 18.08 -7.78
C VAL A 297 -8.96 18.45 -9.10
N VAL A 298 -8.90 17.53 -10.05
CA VAL A 298 -8.16 17.67 -11.31
C VAL A 298 -9.09 18.18 -12.42
N ASP A 299 -10.26 17.57 -12.59
CA ASP A 299 -11.19 17.94 -13.68
C ASP A 299 -12.13 19.10 -13.32
N GLY A 300 -12.23 19.46 -12.03
CA GLY A 300 -13.09 20.52 -11.54
C GLY A 300 -14.59 20.18 -11.46
N ASP A 301 -14.94 18.90 -11.51
CA ASP A 301 -16.33 18.42 -11.37
C ASP A 301 -16.77 18.48 -9.91
N LEU A 302 -17.38 19.60 -9.52
CA LEU A 302 -17.83 19.84 -8.14
C LEU A 302 -18.95 18.89 -7.68
N ALA A 303 -19.67 18.25 -8.62
CA ALA A 303 -20.75 17.32 -8.31
C ALA A 303 -20.26 15.88 -8.09
N ALA A 304 -18.97 15.61 -8.31
CA ALA A 304 -18.40 14.27 -8.21
C ALA A 304 -18.40 13.69 -6.78
N VAL A 305 -18.37 14.54 -5.76
CA VAL A 305 -18.30 14.15 -4.34
C VAL A 305 -19.67 14.18 -3.67
N ASN A 306 -19.89 13.33 -2.66
CA ASN A 306 -21.17 13.20 -2.00
C ASN A 306 -21.43 14.38 -1.03
N PRO A 307 -22.40 15.27 -1.31
CA PRO A 307 -22.71 16.42 -0.45
C PRO A 307 -23.32 16.00 0.89
N ALA A 308 -23.85 14.77 1.00
CA ALA A 308 -24.35 14.23 2.27
C ALA A 308 -23.23 13.89 3.27
N ARG A 309 -21.95 14.00 2.87
CA ARG A 309 -20.76 13.72 3.69
C ARG A 309 -20.73 12.30 4.26
N THR A 310 -21.09 11.35 3.42
CA THR A 310 -21.08 9.92 3.72
C THR A 310 -20.53 9.11 2.55
N GLY A 311 -20.07 7.89 2.82
CA GLY A 311 -19.69 6.94 1.78
C GLY A 311 -18.80 5.83 2.32
N THR A 312 -17.91 5.30 1.48
CA THR A 312 -16.91 4.29 1.86
C THR A 312 -15.48 4.74 1.59
N ARG A 313 -15.32 5.96 1.06
CA ARG A 313 -14.04 6.62 0.81
C ARG A 313 -14.10 8.09 1.22
N PHE A 314 -13.10 8.55 1.94
CA PHE A 314 -12.96 9.89 2.49
C PHE A 314 -11.59 10.47 2.16
N ALA A 315 -11.50 11.76 1.89
CA ALA A 315 -10.25 12.50 1.84
C ALA A 315 -10.38 13.88 2.50
N ALA A 316 -9.36 14.28 3.24
CA ALA A 316 -9.24 15.64 3.74
C ALA A 316 -8.35 16.47 2.81
N ARG A 317 -8.92 17.29 1.92
CA ARG A 317 -8.12 18.07 0.97
C ARG A 317 -7.52 19.30 1.66
N HIS A 318 -6.20 19.30 1.74
CA HIS A 318 -5.40 20.46 2.11
C HIS A 318 -4.80 21.08 0.84
N VAL A 319 -4.90 22.41 0.71
CA VAL A 319 -4.25 23.17 -0.37
C VAL A 319 -3.14 23.98 0.28
N LEU A 320 -1.91 23.50 0.14
CA LEU A 320 -0.73 24.09 0.74
C LEU A 320 -0.08 25.05 -0.25
N THR A 321 0.49 26.14 0.26
CA THR A 321 1.41 27.00 -0.49
C THR A 321 2.63 27.20 0.37
N ALA A 322 3.81 26.86 -0.15
CA ALA A 322 5.06 26.94 0.59
C ALA A 322 6.08 27.71 -0.24
N THR A 323 6.78 28.68 0.35
CA THR A 323 7.91 29.37 -0.28
C THR A 323 9.09 28.41 -0.47
N ALA A 324 10.14 28.87 -1.18
CA ALA A 324 11.36 28.09 -1.35
C ALA A 324 11.92 27.60 -0.01
N GLY A 325 12.20 26.31 0.11
CA GLY A 325 12.72 25.67 1.32
C GLY A 325 11.72 25.54 2.48
N GLN A 326 10.50 26.07 2.35
CA GLN A 326 9.52 26.03 3.43
C GLN A 326 8.93 24.62 3.59
N THR A 327 8.71 24.25 4.85
CA THR A 327 8.06 23.01 5.26
C THR A 327 6.69 23.30 5.87
N VAL A 328 5.70 22.50 5.51
CA VAL A 328 4.34 22.55 6.06
C VAL A 328 3.96 21.18 6.61
N THR A 329 3.32 21.15 7.77
CA THR A 329 2.96 19.92 8.49
C THR A 329 1.45 19.77 8.62
N ILE A 330 0.95 18.56 8.36
CA ILE A 330 -0.42 18.13 8.61
C ILE A 330 -0.37 17.04 9.67
N GLU A 331 -1.22 17.16 10.70
CA GLU A 331 -1.27 16.26 11.84
C GLU A 331 -2.66 15.63 11.98
N LEU A 332 -2.67 14.30 12.07
CA LEU A 332 -3.89 13.50 12.18
C LEU A 332 -3.75 12.48 13.31
N THR A 333 -4.89 12.01 13.82
CA THR A 333 -4.96 10.87 14.74
C THR A 333 -6.04 9.93 14.26
N LEU A 334 -5.71 8.64 14.11
CA LEU A 334 -6.64 7.56 13.87
C LEU A 334 -6.77 6.74 15.14
N ALA A 335 -7.96 6.64 15.71
CA ALA A 335 -8.18 5.94 16.98
C ALA A 335 -9.44 5.07 16.94
N ARG A 336 -9.40 3.93 17.63
CA ARG A 336 -10.61 3.20 18.00
C ARG A 336 -11.38 3.97 19.06
N CYS A 337 -12.70 4.05 18.89
CA CYS A 337 -13.60 4.85 19.72
C CYS A 337 -13.35 6.36 19.66
N GLU A 338 -14.32 7.13 20.14
CA GLU A 338 -14.27 8.59 20.14
C GLU A 338 -13.22 9.12 21.13
N ARG A 339 -12.53 10.22 20.75
CA ARG A 339 -11.51 10.89 21.55
C ARG A 339 -11.87 12.35 21.75
N GLN A 340 -11.85 12.82 22.99
CA GLN A 340 -12.16 14.22 23.33
C GLN A 340 -10.97 15.17 23.08
N THR A 341 -9.74 14.65 23.11
CA THR A 341 -8.50 15.41 22.94
C THR A 341 -7.49 14.63 22.08
N PRO A 342 -7.79 14.36 20.80
CA PRO A 342 -7.04 13.42 19.95
C PRO A 342 -5.56 13.80 19.69
N PHE A 343 -5.15 15.03 20.01
CA PHE A 343 -3.80 15.55 19.79
C PHE A 343 -3.02 15.82 21.07
N ALA A 344 -3.59 15.56 22.26
CA ALA A 344 -2.98 15.96 23.53
C ALA A 344 -1.59 15.34 23.78
N GLN A 345 -1.37 14.11 23.31
CA GLN A 345 -0.13 13.35 23.52
C GLN A 345 0.70 13.17 22.25
N GLN A 346 0.27 13.76 21.11
CA GLN A 346 0.83 13.44 19.79
C GLN A 346 2.34 13.66 19.73
N GLU A 347 2.84 14.81 20.19
CA GLU A 347 4.28 15.10 20.17
C GLU A 347 5.06 14.16 21.08
N ALA A 348 4.55 13.90 22.29
CA ALA A 348 5.19 12.99 23.24
C ALA A 348 5.28 11.56 22.67
N VAL A 349 4.25 11.10 21.96
CA VAL A 349 4.25 9.77 21.33
C VAL A 349 5.26 9.71 20.17
N PHE A 350 5.37 10.74 19.33
CA PHE A 350 6.39 10.77 18.27
C PHE A 350 7.80 10.70 18.84
N VAL A 351 8.12 11.58 19.80
CA VAL A 351 9.43 11.58 20.48
C VAL A 351 9.72 10.22 21.12
N GLN A 352 8.73 9.64 21.81
CA GLN A 352 8.89 8.35 22.46
C GLN A 352 9.13 7.22 21.46
N ARG A 353 8.33 7.12 20.39
CA ARG A 353 8.43 6.04 19.40
C ARG A 353 9.73 6.12 18.60
N GLU A 354 10.21 7.33 18.28
CA GLU A 354 11.50 7.54 17.61
C GLU A 354 12.69 7.17 18.51
N ALA A 355 12.65 7.54 19.78
CA ALA A 355 13.69 7.17 20.75
C ALA A 355 13.75 5.65 20.95
N GLU A 356 12.60 4.99 21.09
CA GLU A 356 12.52 3.53 21.22
C GLU A 356 13.01 2.81 19.96
N ALA A 357 12.70 3.32 18.76
CA ALA A 357 13.21 2.77 17.51
C ALA A 357 14.75 2.87 17.46
N THR A 358 15.30 4.01 17.88
CA THR A 358 16.76 4.20 17.95
C THR A 358 17.41 3.22 18.91
N ILE A 359 16.90 3.10 20.14
CA ILE A 359 17.39 2.13 21.15
C ILE A 359 17.28 0.69 20.63
N PHE A 360 16.21 0.34 19.91
CA PHE A 360 16.04 -1.00 19.35
C PHE A 360 17.13 -1.35 18.35
N TYR A 361 17.41 -0.44 17.40
CA TYR A 361 18.43 -0.65 16.37
C TYR A 361 19.87 -0.58 16.90
N GLU A 362 20.15 0.30 17.86
CA GLU A 362 21.46 0.33 18.54
C GLU A 362 21.75 -0.99 19.28
N ASN A 363 20.75 -1.56 19.95
CA ASN A 363 20.87 -2.84 20.64
C ASN A 363 21.06 -4.05 19.71
N LEU A 364 20.64 -3.95 18.44
CA LEU A 364 20.81 -5.03 17.46
C LEU A 364 22.27 -5.23 17.06
N GLN A 365 23.05 -4.16 16.98
CA GLN A 365 24.48 -4.20 16.67
C GLN A 365 25.26 -3.13 17.46
N PRO A 366 25.60 -3.38 18.74
CA PRO A 366 26.23 -2.38 19.61
C PRO A 366 27.68 -2.02 19.23
N HIS A 367 28.26 -2.71 18.24
CA HIS A 367 29.67 -2.53 17.82
C HIS A 367 29.82 -2.12 16.35
N CYS A 368 28.72 -1.80 15.66
CA CYS A 368 28.78 -1.35 14.27
C CYS A 368 29.17 0.14 14.18
N SER A 369 29.71 0.55 13.02
CA SER A 369 29.89 1.97 12.74
C SER A 369 28.54 2.67 12.61
N SER A 370 28.50 4.01 12.76
CA SER A 370 27.28 4.78 12.53
C SER A 370 26.75 4.68 11.10
N GLU A 371 27.61 4.36 10.13
CA GLU A 371 27.22 4.15 8.74
C GLU A 371 26.57 2.78 8.55
N ASP A 372 27.23 1.71 9.02
CA ASP A 372 26.69 0.35 8.94
C ASP A 372 25.37 0.22 9.70
N GLY A 373 25.26 0.85 10.88
CA GLY A 373 24.03 0.87 11.66
C GLY A 373 22.87 1.55 10.92
N ARG A 374 23.14 2.64 10.18
CA ARG A 374 22.13 3.31 9.34
C ARG A 374 21.71 2.43 8.16
N ILE A 375 22.67 1.80 7.48
CA ILE A 375 22.40 0.88 6.35
C ILE A 375 21.54 -0.29 6.83
N LEU A 376 21.88 -0.89 7.98
CA LEU A 376 21.12 -1.99 8.55
C LEU A 376 19.69 -1.58 8.91
N ARG A 377 19.54 -0.46 9.63
CA ARG A 377 18.23 0.09 10.03
C ARG A 377 17.34 0.33 8.81
N GLN A 378 17.86 1.01 7.80
CA GLN A 378 17.09 1.33 6.60
C GLN A 378 16.77 0.07 5.76
N SER A 379 17.68 -0.89 5.69
CA SER A 379 17.44 -2.16 4.99
C SER A 379 16.33 -2.98 5.67
N LEU A 380 16.35 -3.06 7.01
CA LEU A 380 15.31 -3.73 7.79
C LEU A 380 13.98 -2.96 7.74
N ALA A 381 14.02 -1.62 7.68
CA ALA A 381 12.85 -0.82 7.42
C ALA A 381 12.20 -1.20 6.08
N GLY A 382 13.00 -1.35 5.02
CA GLY A 382 12.51 -1.85 3.73
C GLY A 382 11.82 -3.22 3.84
N MET A 383 12.42 -4.17 4.56
CA MET A 383 11.81 -5.48 4.80
C MET A 383 10.47 -5.40 5.54
N ILE A 384 10.35 -4.49 6.51
CA ILE A 384 9.11 -4.29 7.28
C ILE A 384 8.03 -3.61 6.41
N TRP A 385 8.41 -2.59 5.64
CA TRP A 385 7.50 -1.90 4.73
C TRP A 385 7.01 -2.80 3.59
N SER A 386 7.80 -3.79 3.17
CA SER A 386 7.43 -4.78 2.14
C SER A 386 6.51 -5.92 2.62
N LYS A 387 6.06 -5.90 3.88
CA LYS A 387 4.97 -6.77 4.34
C LYS A 387 3.67 -6.32 3.67
N GLN A 388 2.95 -7.22 3.01
CA GLN A 388 1.69 -6.91 2.32
C GLN A 388 0.57 -7.87 2.72
N PHE A 389 -0.64 -7.36 2.81
CA PHE A 389 -1.83 -8.20 2.84
C PHE A 389 -2.02 -8.82 1.45
N PHE A 390 -1.89 -10.14 1.39
CA PHE A 390 -2.10 -10.92 0.18
C PHE A 390 -3.37 -11.74 0.35
N HIS A 391 -4.39 -11.41 -0.46
CA HIS A 391 -5.62 -12.18 -0.52
C HIS A 391 -5.83 -12.73 -1.92
N PHE A 392 -6.07 -14.03 -2.02
CA PHE A 392 -6.41 -14.71 -3.27
C PHE A 392 -7.11 -16.02 -2.99
N ASP A 393 -8.32 -16.19 -3.51
CA ASP A 393 -9.04 -17.46 -3.55
C ASP A 393 -9.10 -17.92 -5.01
N VAL A 394 -8.24 -18.87 -5.36
CA VAL A 394 -8.11 -19.34 -6.74
C VAL A 394 -9.39 -20.04 -7.21
N ALA A 395 -10.11 -20.75 -6.34
CA ALA A 395 -11.36 -21.39 -6.70
C ALA A 395 -12.40 -20.33 -7.08
N ARG A 396 -12.59 -19.32 -6.22
CA ARG A 396 -13.53 -18.22 -6.48
C ARG A 396 -13.14 -17.42 -7.72
N TRP A 397 -11.85 -17.13 -7.90
CA TRP A 397 -11.37 -16.44 -9.11
C TRP A 397 -11.63 -17.24 -10.41
N GLN A 398 -11.48 -18.57 -10.36
CA GLN A 398 -11.76 -19.45 -11.49
C GLN A 398 -13.26 -19.62 -11.77
N ASP A 399 -14.09 -19.56 -10.73
CA ASP A 399 -15.55 -19.73 -10.85
C ASP A 399 -16.25 -18.42 -11.23
N GLY A 400 -15.59 -17.29 -10.96
CA GLY A 400 -16.14 -15.95 -11.14
C GLY A 400 -16.92 -15.48 -9.93
N ASP A 401 -17.21 -14.18 -9.90
CA ASP A 401 -18.12 -13.58 -8.93
C ASP A 401 -19.54 -13.58 -9.52
N GLN A 402 -20.12 -12.41 -9.84
CA GLN A 402 -21.48 -12.31 -10.37
C GLN A 402 -21.63 -12.68 -11.86
N LEU A 403 -20.54 -12.59 -12.62
CA LEU A 403 -20.51 -12.90 -14.06
C LEU A 403 -19.66 -14.15 -14.32
N PRO A 404 -20.10 -15.05 -15.20
CA PRO A 404 -19.33 -16.22 -15.54
C PRO A 404 -18.01 -15.80 -16.19
N PRO A 405 -16.87 -16.38 -15.77
CA PRO A 405 -15.57 -16.05 -16.32
C PRO A 405 -15.42 -16.65 -17.73
N PRO A 406 -14.54 -16.10 -18.58
CA PRO A 406 -14.25 -16.70 -19.88
C PRO A 406 -13.84 -18.17 -19.73
N ALA A 407 -14.35 -19.05 -20.61
CA ALA A 407 -14.11 -20.50 -20.51
C ALA A 407 -12.61 -20.85 -20.48
N LYS A 408 -11.77 -20.09 -21.21
CA LYS A 408 -10.31 -20.24 -21.23
C LYS A 408 -9.65 -20.06 -19.86
N ARG A 409 -10.28 -19.36 -18.91
CA ARG A 409 -9.75 -19.19 -17.54
C ARG A 409 -9.53 -20.53 -16.83
N LYS A 410 -10.38 -21.53 -17.11
CA LYS A 410 -10.26 -22.89 -16.57
C LYS A 410 -9.07 -23.66 -17.12
N LEU A 411 -8.40 -23.14 -18.15
CA LEU A 411 -7.27 -23.79 -18.83
C LEU A 411 -5.91 -23.13 -18.49
N GLY A 412 -5.90 -22.02 -17.74
CA GLY A 412 -4.70 -21.26 -17.40
C GLY A 412 -3.74 -21.98 -16.44
N ARG A 413 -2.57 -21.36 -16.21
CA ARG A 413 -1.46 -21.90 -15.38
C ARG A 413 -1.91 -22.39 -14.00
N ASN A 414 -2.81 -21.67 -13.35
CA ASN A 414 -3.26 -21.95 -11.98
C ASN A 414 -4.50 -22.88 -11.92
N ARG A 415 -4.92 -23.52 -13.02
CA ARG A 415 -6.15 -24.32 -13.09
C ARG A 415 -6.24 -25.42 -12.02
N THR A 416 -5.12 -26.04 -11.65
CA THR A 416 -5.07 -27.11 -10.65
C THR A 416 -4.93 -26.60 -9.21
N TRP A 417 -4.77 -25.30 -9.01
CA TRP A 417 -4.47 -24.68 -7.72
C TRP A 417 -5.72 -24.19 -6.97
N ARG A 418 -6.89 -24.79 -7.23
CA ARG A 418 -8.17 -24.39 -6.60
C ARG A 418 -8.17 -24.47 -5.06
N HIS A 419 -7.24 -25.21 -4.47
CA HIS A 419 -7.08 -25.30 -3.02
C HIS A 419 -6.35 -24.09 -2.42
N MET A 420 -5.65 -23.30 -3.25
CA MET A 420 -4.89 -22.14 -2.82
C MET A 420 -5.84 -21.03 -2.41
N LYS A 421 -5.81 -20.73 -1.11
CA LYS A 421 -6.49 -19.62 -0.46
C LYS A 421 -5.49 -18.93 0.45
N ALA A 422 -5.33 -17.63 0.27
CA ALA A 422 -4.52 -16.77 1.13
C ALA A 422 -5.36 -15.56 1.53
N ALA A 423 -5.20 -15.10 2.77
CA ALA A 423 -5.75 -13.85 3.29
C ALA A 423 -4.88 -13.41 4.48
N ASP A 424 -3.58 -13.32 4.21
CA ASP A 424 -2.51 -13.25 5.21
C ASP A 424 -1.55 -12.09 4.89
N ILE A 425 -0.84 -11.60 5.91
CA ILE A 425 0.26 -10.66 5.74
C ILE A 425 1.51 -11.46 5.39
N ILE A 426 2.07 -11.21 4.21
CA ILE A 426 3.20 -11.94 3.65
C ILE A 426 4.32 -10.96 3.30
N SER A 427 5.57 -11.35 3.53
CA SER A 427 6.73 -10.57 3.07
C SER A 427 6.91 -10.73 1.56
N MET A 428 6.90 -9.61 0.83
CA MET A 428 7.10 -9.59 -0.62
C MET A 428 8.56 -9.26 -0.98
N PRO A 429 9.08 -9.75 -2.13
CA PRO A 429 10.41 -9.38 -2.62
C PRO A 429 10.53 -7.87 -2.87
N ASP A 430 9.46 -7.28 -3.44
CA ASP A 430 9.32 -5.84 -3.61
C ASP A 430 7.86 -5.41 -3.43
N LYS A 431 7.65 -4.15 -3.03
CA LYS A 431 6.31 -3.63 -2.74
C LYS A 431 5.49 -3.26 -4.00
N TRP A 432 6.18 -3.08 -5.12
CA TRP A 432 5.62 -2.62 -6.39
C TRP A 432 5.75 -3.68 -7.50
N GLU A 433 6.97 -4.13 -7.80
CA GLU A 433 7.28 -5.03 -8.92
C GLU A 433 6.74 -6.43 -8.69
N TYR A 434 6.89 -6.95 -7.47
CA TYR A 434 6.44 -8.29 -7.09
C TYR A 434 5.27 -8.21 -6.09
N PRO A 435 4.04 -7.82 -6.51
CA PRO A 435 2.86 -7.85 -5.65
C PRO A 435 2.35 -9.29 -5.44
N TRP A 436 3.27 -10.25 -5.44
CA TRP A 436 3.09 -11.66 -5.20
C TRP A 436 4.31 -12.26 -4.51
N PHE A 437 4.08 -13.28 -3.68
CA PHE A 437 5.15 -13.90 -2.91
C PHE A 437 5.78 -15.06 -3.68
N ALA A 438 7.10 -15.14 -3.61
CA ALA A 438 7.86 -16.28 -4.06
C ALA A 438 8.38 -17.05 -2.84
N ALA A 439 8.06 -18.35 -2.77
CA ALA A 439 8.39 -19.09 -1.54
C ALA A 439 9.90 -19.35 -1.36
N TRP A 440 10.70 -19.26 -2.43
CA TRP A 440 12.14 -19.34 -2.33
C TRP A 440 12.74 -18.06 -1.75
N ASP A 441 12.28 -16.87 -2.19
CA ASP A 441 12.63 -15.58 -1.60
C ASP A 441 12.24 -15.51 -0.12
N LEU A 442 11.04 -16.01 0.23
CA LEU A 442 10.57 -16.06 1.62
C LEU A 442 11.56 -16.77 2.55
N ALA A 443 12.29 -17.80 2.09
CA ALA A 443 13.31 -18.45 2.90
C ALA A 443 14.45 -17.48 3.30
N PHE A 444 14.87 -16.62 2.37
CA PHE A 444 15.88 -15.58 2.62
C PHE A 444 15.29 -14.42 3.44
N HIS A 445 14.05 -14.02 3.16
CA HIS A 445 13.36 -12.99 3.94
C HIS A 445 13.25 -13.38 5.41
N CYS A 446 12.89 -14.63 5.70
CA CYS A 446 12.76 -15.14 7.07
C CYS A 446 14.08 -15.06 7.84
N ALA A 447 15.22 -15.33 7.20
CA ALA A 447 16.52 -15.20 7.84
C ALA A 447 16.82 -13.74 8.24
N ALA A 448 16.54 -12.79 7.35
CA ALA A 448 16.70 -11.36 7.63
C ALA A 448 15.70 -10.87 8.70
N LEU A 449 14.42 -11.25 8.58
CA LEU A 449 13.35 -10.82 9.49
C LEU A 449 13.48 -11.44 10.88
N ALA A 450 14.04 -12.64 11.02
CA ALA A 450 14.26 -13.27 12.32
C ALA A 450 15.19 -12.46 13.24
N LEU A 451 16.01 -11.56 12.68
CA LEU A 451 16.82 -10.62 13.46
C LEU A 451 15.96 -9.65 14.27
N VAL A 452 14.79 -9.26 13.75
CA VAL A 452 13.93 -8.23 14.33
C VAL A 452 12.58 -8.74 14.83
N ASP A 453 12.05 -9.83 14.25
CA ASP A 453 10.76 -10.42 14.58
C ASP A 453 10.76 -11.93 14.24
N VAL A 454 11.22 -12.75 15.18
CA VAL A 454 11.30 -14.21 15.03
C VAL A 454 9.94 -14.86 14.84
N ASP A 455 8.89 -14.31 15.46
CA ASP A 455 7.54 -14.86 15.37
C ASP A 455 6.92 -14.61 14.00
N PHE A 456 7.18 -13.43 13.40
CA PHE A 456 6.76 -13.17 12.03
C PHE A 456 7.46 -14.13 11.06
N ALA A 457 8.80 -14.26 11.17
CA ALA A 457 9.57 -15.18 10.32
C ALA A 457 9.08 -16.63 10.44
N LYS A 458 8.83 -17.11 11.66
CA LYS A 458 8.23 -18.43 11.90
C LYS A 458 6.84 -18.55 11.24
N GLY A 459 5.99 -17.54 11.40
CA GLY A 459 4.65 -17.49 10.80
C GLY A 459 4.68 -17.61 9.27
N GLN A 460 5.65 -16.98 8.60
CA GLN A 460 5.82 -17.09 7.14
C GLN A 460 6.17 -18.53 6.71
N ILE A 461 7.04 -19.22 7.47
CA ILE A 461 7.39 -20.62 7.21
C ILE A 461 6.16 -21.52 7.41
N GLU A 462 5.44 -21.34 8.50
CA GLU A 462 4.23 -22.11 8.79
C GLU A 462 3.15 -21.90 7.73
N LEU A 463 2.99 -20.68 7.22
CA LEU A 463 2.04 -20.36 6.14
C LEU A 463 2.30 -21.21 4.88
N LEU A 464 3.57 -21.37 4.52
CA LEU A 464 3.97 -22.20 3.38
C LEU A 464 3.80 -23.70 3.62
N LEU A 465 3.68 -24.15 4.87
CA LEU A 465 3.50 -25.56 5.25
C LEU A 465 2.03 -25.93 5.48
N LYS A 466 1.12 -24.96 5.63
CA LYS A 466 -0.32 -25.19 5.79
C LYS A 466 -0.90 -25.92 4.56
N ARG A 467 -1.88 -26.81 4.81
CA ARG A 467 -2.52 -27.66 3.78
C ARG A 467 -3.19 -26.89 2.65
N THR A 468 -3.63 -25.66 2.92
CA THR A 468 -4.23 -24.74 1.94
C THR A 468 -3.20 -24.20 0.93
N THR A 469 -1.90 -24.22 1.26
CA THR A 469 -0.82 -23.65 0.42
C THR A 469 0.01 -24.73 -0.32
N THR A 470 0.02 -25.98 0.16
CA THR A 470 1.15 -26.90 -0.06
C THR A 470 1.03 -27.95 -1.18
N ARG A 471 -0.13 -28.26 -1.75
CA ARG A 471 -0.26 -29.54 -2.48
C ARG A 471 0.48 -29.61 -3.84
N THR A 472 1.12 -28.54 -4.31
CA THR A 472 1.89 -28.56 -5.58
C THR A 472 3.29 -27.93 -5.53
N TRP A 473 3.75 -27.42 -4.38
CA TRP A 473 5.09 -26.83 -4.29
C TRP A 473 6.22 -27.85 -4.50
N ARG A 474 5.99 -29.13 -4.17
CA ARG A 474 6.99 -30.20 -4.37
C ARG A 474 7.27 -30.57 -5.83
N SER A 475 6.43 -30.18 -6.79
CA SER A 475 6.65 -30.51 -8.21
C SER A 475 7.18 -29.35 -9.07
N SER A 476 7.45 -28.18 -8.48
CA SER A 476 7.92 -26.98 -9.21
C SER A 476 9.32 -26.50 -8.81
N ALA A 477 9.96 -27.16 -7.83
CA ALA A 477 11.39 -26.94 -7.53
C ALA A 477 12.34 -27.31 -8.71
N THR A 478 11.81 -27.92 -9.78
CA THR A 478 12.54 -28.25 -11.01
C THR A 478 12.11 -27.46 -12.25
N SER A 479 11.25 -26.44 -12.11
CA SER A 479 10.82 -25.61 -13.25
C SER A 479 10.86 -24.10 -12.96
N SER A 480 12.01 -23.65 -12.48
CA SER A 480 12.45 -22.25 -12.63
C SER A 480 12.79 -21.97 -14.10
N SER A 481 11.76 -21.80 -14.93
CA SER A 481 11.91 -21.03 -16.17
C SER A 481 10.58 -20.36 -16.52
N TRP A 482 10.56 -19.04 -16.43
CA TRP A 482 9.75 -18.24 -17.33
C TRP A 482 10.24 -18.55 -18.76
N PRO A 483 9.43 -19.05 -19.69
CA PRO A 483 9.89 -19.18 -21.05
C PRO A 483 9.94 -17.78 -21.67
N SER A 484 11.15 -17.26 -21.86
CA SER A 484 11.40 -16.28 -22.92
C SER A 484 11.03 -16.95 -24.25
N PRO A 485 10.23 -16.32 -25.13
CA PRO A 485 9.97 -16.90 -26.43
C PRO A 485 11.27 -16.83 -27.24
N THR A 486 11.65 -17.97 -27.81
CA THR A 486 12.79 -18.23 -28.72
C THR A 486 14.16 -18.50 -28.09
N ARG A 487 14.53 -19.80 -28.03
CA ARG A 487 15.87 -20.31 -28.37
C ARG A 487 15.83 -21.83 -28.54
N SER A 488 16.16 -22.29 -29.75
CA SER A 488 16.35 -23.71 -30.10
C SER A 488 17.55 -24.32 -29.36
N PRO A 489 17.56 -25.64 -29.07
CA PRO A 489 18.63 -26.27 -28.32
C PRO A 489 19.82 -26.61 -29.23
N VAL A 490 21.00 -26.09 -28.88
CA VAL A 490 22.28 -26.58 -29.41
C VAL A 490 22.86 -27.60 -28.43
N THR A 491 23.06 -28.81 -28.92
CA THR A 491 23.68 -29.95 -28.24
C THR A 491 25.18 -29.71 -28.04
N ALA A 492 25.65 -29.76 -26.79
CA ALA A 492 27.08 -29.78 -26.47
C ALA A 492 27.49 -31.19 -26.02
N ARG A 493 28.41 -31.81 -26.78
CA ARG A 493 29.11 -33.06 -26.42
C ARG A 493 30.11 -32.81 -25.30
N ARG A 494 30.20 -33.76 -24.37
CA ARG A 494 31.26 -33.85 -23.35
C ARG A 494 32.61 -34.17 -23.99
N VAL A 495 33.67 -33.57 -23.44
CA VAL A 495 35.00 -34.18 -23.29
C VAL A 495 35.15 -34.51 -21.81
#